data_AF-A0A6J2JER4-F1
#
_entry.id   AF-A0A6J2JER4-F1
#
_cell.length_a   1.000
_cell.length_b   1.000
_cell.length_c   1.000
_cell.angle_alpha   90.00
_cell.angle_beta   90.00
_cell.angle_gamma   90.00
#
_symmetry.space_group_name_H-M   'P 1'
#
loop_
_entity.id
_entity.type
_entity.pdbx_description
1 polymer ?
#
loop_
_entity_poly.entity_id
_entity_poly.type
_entity_poly.pdbx_seq_one_letter_code
_entity_poly.pdbx_strand_id
1 'polypeptide(L)'
;MWKFSNLPILLVSAENKIAADYIVSELIDNEGTDVHREQSDALDPVWRIVNKYYRADVRVHTRLDGEPLHVDPHLIEGHLIYLTQDECTADVPQRRAAGVSAEVCVVAAHCDHYPPPLHSWTVTHRAELVPLLHPPPPAAGADPQEEDDVGIARVRAALHAHTWRGLVRPGDQPPGPTRLGTVSSSEGSDAEGSGAEGSDAEGSEAEEWVWAAAWACAREAGAAPRQLRVARAERLMRALRLL
;
A
#
# COMPACT_ATOMS: atom_id res chain seq x y z
N MET A 1 15.43 9.54 8.70
CA MET A 1 13.99 9.84 8.68
C MET A 1 13.70 10.61 7.42
N TRP A 2 12.87 10.06 6.51
CA TRP A 2 12.55 10.72 5.24
C TRP A 2 11.64 11.93 5.48
N LYS A 3 11.86 13.03 4.74
CA LYS A 3 10.93 14.16 4.75
C LYS A 3 9.75 13.84 3.83
N PHE A 4 8.54 14.24 4.23
CA PHE A 4 7.32 14.05 3.43
C PHE A 4 7.46 14.49 1.96
N SER A 5 8.19 15.59 1.72
CA SER A 5 8.46 16.12 0.38
C SER A 5 9.23 15.17 -0.53
N ASN A 6 9.93 14.18 0.03
CA ASN A 6 10.83 13.27 -0.68
C ASN A 6 10.31 11.83 -0.72
N LEU A 7 9.10 11.58 -0.19
CA LEU A 7 8.51 10.25 -0.28
C LEU A 7 8.18 9.93 -1.75
N PRO A 8 8.32 8.65 -2.16
CA PRO A 8 7.84 8.23 -3.47
C PRO A 8 6.32 8.41 -3.55
N ILE A 9 5.83 8.69 -4.75
CA ILE A 9 4.42 8.99 -5.01
C ILE A 9 3.78 7.82 -5.75
N LEU A 10 2.64 7.37 -5.23
CA LEU A 10 1.63 6.66 -5.97
C LEU A 10 0.63 7.69 -6.49
N LEU A 11 0.64 7.94 -7.80
CA LEU A 11 -0.36 8.76 -8.46
C LEU A 11 -1.63 7.93 -8.64
N VAL A 12 -2.77 8.46 -8.22
CA VAL A 12 -4.10 7.86 -8.44
C VAL A 12 -4.86 8.78 -9.40
N SER A 13 -5.20 8.27 -10.58
CA SER A 13 -5.98 9.00 -11.58
C SER A 13 -7.39 8.42 -11.67
N ALA A 14 -8.38 9.30 -11.51
CA ALA A 14 -9.79 8.96 -11.57
C ALA A 14 -10.59 10.10 -12.21
N GLU A 15 -11.82 9.84 -12.61
CA GLU A 15 -12.68 10.83 -13.27
C GLU A 15 -12.93 12.05 -12.40
N ASN A 16 -13.29 11.78 -11.15
CA ASN A 16 -13.80 12.76 -10.23
C ASN A 16 -13.38 12.40 -8.80
N LYS A 17 -13.58 13.34 -7.88
CA LYS A 17 -13.16 13.19 -6.49
C LYS A 17 -13.79 11.97 -5.82
N ILE A 18 -15.04 11.64 -6.13
CA ILE A 18 -15.76 10.52 -5.50
C ILE A 18 -15.13 9.19 -5.90
N ALA A 19 -14.82 9.02 -7.18
CA ALA A 19 -14.12 7.84 -7.71
C ALA A 19 -12.72 7.70 -7.11
N ALA A 20 -11.98 8.81 -6.98
CA ALA A 20 -10.67 8.82 -6.35
C ALA A 20 -10.73 8.47 -4.86
N ASP A 21 -11.60 9.13 -4.09
CA ASP A 21 -11.77 8.89 -2.66
C ASP A 21 -12.17 7.42 -2.39
N TYR A 22 -13.04 6.86 -3.24
CA TYR A 22 -13.42 5.45 -3.19
C TYR A 22 -12.20 4.53 -3.37
N ILE A 23 -11.48 4.64 -4.48
CA ILE A 23 -10.37 3.71 -4.76
C ILE A 23 -9.22 3.88 -3.77
N VAL A 24 -8.95 5.10 -3.30
CA VAL A 24 -7.94 5.35 -2.25
C VAL A 24 -8.37 4.72 -0.92
N SER A 25 -9.65 4.82 -0.55
CA SER A 25 -10.17 4.21 0.67
C SER A 25 -10.15 2.68 0.64
N GLU A 26 -10.34 2.09 -0.54
CA GLU A 26 -10.20 0.65 -0.75
C GLU A 26 -8.72 0.24 -0.81
N LEU A 27 -7.81 1.11 -1.24
CA LEU A 27 -6.38 0.79 -1.29
C LEU A 27 -5.73 0.86 0.10
N ILE A 28 -6.00 1.92 0.86
CA ILE A 28 -5.40 2.19 2.16
C ILE A 28 -6.34 1.68 3.26
N ASP A 29 -6.01 0.53 3.86
CA ASP A 29 -6.72 0.07 5.05
C ASP A 29 -6.51 1.11 6.18
N ASN A 30 -7.60 1.77 6.59
CA ASN A 30 -7.61 2.88 7.55
C ASN A 30 -7.21 2.50 9.00
N GLU A 31 -6.76 1.27 9.28
CA GLU A 31 -6.51 0.79 10.64
C GLU A 31 -5.02 0.73 11.04
N GLY A 32 -4.11 1.34 10.27
CA GLY A 32 -2.67 1.35 10.59
C GLY A 32 -1.94 2.68 10.45
N THR A 33 -2.61 3.76 10.06
CA THR A 33 -1.96 5.06 9.80
C THR A 33 -2.08 6.01 10.99
N ASP A 34 -1.40 5.67 12.08
CA ASP A 34 -1.23 6.54 13.24
C ASP A 34 -0.07 7.54 13.07
N VAL A 35 0.31 7.86 11.82
CA VAL A 35 1.42 8.77 11.57
C VAL A 35 1.01 9.81 10.54
N HIS A 36 0.76 11.03 11.02
CA HIS A 36 0.53 12.26 10.26
C HIS A 36 -0.90 12.61 9.82
N ARG A 37 -1.96 12.09 10.47
CA ARG A 37 -3.28 12.77 10.41
C ARG A 37 -3.29 14.08 11.21
N GLU A 38 -2.30 14.30 12.08
CA GLU A 38 -2.06 15.55 12.81
C GLU A 38 -1.13 16.50 12.04
N GLN A 39 -1.50 16.95 10.83
CA GLN A 39 -1.10 18.27 10.29
C GLN A 39 -1.73 18.54 8.91
N SER A 40 -2.86 19.25 8.96
CA SER A 40 -3.53 19.98 7.87
C SER A 40 -4.34 19.17 6.85
N ASP A 41 -5.53 19.69 6.53
CA ASP A 41 -6.42 19.32 5.42
C ASP A 41 -5.78 19.49 4.01
N ALA A 42 -4.49 19.79 3.92
CA ALA A 42 -3.80 20.20 2.69
C ALA A 42 -2.69 19.24 2.21
N LEU A 43 -2.45 18.12 2.90
CA LEU A 43 -1.39 17.16 2.55
C LEU A 43 -1.96 15.83 2.06
N ASP A 44 -1.35 15.29 1.00
CA ASP A 44 -1.64 13.95 0.47
C ASP A 44 -1.53 12.87 1.58
N PRO A 45 -2.42 11.86 1.62
CA PRO A 45 -2.29 10.75 2.55
C PRO A 45 -1.01 9.94 2.30
N VAL A 46 -0.45 9.39 3.38
CA VAL A 46 0.69 8.46 3.31
C VAL A 46 0.20 7.03 3.52
N TRP A 47 0.46 6.17 2.55
CA TRP A 47 0.24 4.74 2.65
C TRP A 47 1.52 4.04 3.10
N ARG A 48 1.46 3.36 4.24
CA ARG A 48 2.55 2.53 4.74
C ARG A 48 2.40 1.11 4.21
N ILE A 49 3.23 0.76 3.24
CA ILE A 49 3.33 -0.59 2.71
C ILE A 49 4.16 -1.43 3.68
N VAL A 50 3.59 -2.54 4.14
CA VAL A 50 4.27 -3.51 5.00
C VAL A 50 4.05 -4.90 4.45
N ASN A 51 5.12 -5.62 4.14
CA ASN A 51 5.08 -7.04 3.79
C ASN A 51 6.25 -7.79 4.43
N LYS A 52 6.36 -9.11 4.21
CA LYS A 52 7.43 -9.94 4.78
C LYS A 52 8.85 -9.57 4.32
N TYR A 53 8.98 -8.75 3.28
CA TYR A 53 10.26 -8.41 2.65
C TYR A 53 10.71 -6.99 2.97
N TYR A 54 9.79 -6.03 3.13
CA TYR A 54 10.14 -4.64 3.40
C TYR A 54 8.98 -3.83 4.00
N ARG A 55 9.34 -2.64 4.49
CA ARG A 55 8.42 -1.53 4.80
C ARG A 55 8.75 -0.30 3.95
N ALA A 56 7.75 0.41 3.45
CA ALA A 56 7.92 1.66 2.72
C ALA A 56 6.78 2.64 3.03
N ASP A 57 7.09 3.93 3.09
CA ASP A 57 6.09 5.00 3.20
C ASP A 57 5.92 5.66 1.83
N VAL A 58 4.70 5.65 1.29
CA VAL A 58 4.39 6.13 -0.06
C VAL A 58 3.33 7.23 0.05
N ARG A 59 3.56 8.36 -0.62
CA ARG A 59 2.57 9.44 -0.71
C ARG A 59 1.54 9.09 -1.78
N VAL A 60 0.25 9.15 -1.45
CA VAL A 60 -0.83 8.88 -2.39
C VAL A 60 -1.40 10.19 -2.90
N HIS A 61 -1.05 10.56 -4.13
CA HIS A 61 -1.50 11.80 -4.74
C HIS A 61 -2.63 11.53 -5.72
N THR A 62 -3.75 12.23 -5.57
CA THR A 62 -4.89 12.10 -6.49
C THR A 62 -4.81 13.16 -7.59
N ARG A 63 -5.06 12.75 -8.84
CA ARG A 63 -5.24 13.65 -9.98
C ARG A 63 -6.56 13.35 -10.66
N LEU A 64 -7.44 14.35 -10.75
CA LEU A 64 -8.71 14.21 -11.44
C LEU A 64 -8.58 14.51 -12.94
N ASP A 65 -9.57 14.08 -13.71
CA ASP A 65 -9.58 14.37 -15.14
C ASP A 65 -9.67 15.86 -15.43
N GLY A 66 -8.83 16.34 -16.35
CA GLY A 66 -8.73 17.75 -16.70
C GLY A 66 -7.85 18.56 -15.74
N GLU A 67 -7.40 17.99 -14.63
CA GLU A 67 -6.48 18.67 -13.72
C GLU A 67 -5.01 18.51 -14.17
N PRO A 68 -4.21 19.58 -14.00
CA PRO A 68 -2.77 19.50 -14.23
C PRO A 68 -2.10 18.69 -13.10
N LEU A 69 -0.92 18.16 -13.39
CA LEU A 69 -0.12 17.45 -12.39
C LEU A 69 0.56 18.45 -11.45
N HIS A 70 0.23 18.40 -10.15
CA HIS A 70 0.72 19.34 -9.13
C HIS A 70 1.89 18.80 -8.28
N VAL A 71 2.53 17.73 -8.74
CA VAL A 71 3.65 17.08 -8.04
C VAL A 71 4.85 16.97 -8.97
N ASP A 72 6.05 16.85 -8.40
CA ASP A 72 7.26 16.56 -9.16
C ASP A 72 7.13 15.19 -9.84
N PRO A 73 7.14 15.12 -11.18
CA PRO A 73 7.03 13.85 -11.90
C PRO A 73 8.13 12.83 -11.55
N HIS A 74 9.31 13.29 -11.10
CA HIS A 74 10.43 12.39 -10.76
C HIS A 74 10.20 11.59 -9.47
N LEU A 75 9.26 12.04 -8.64
CA LEU A 75 8.87 11.35 -7.42
C LEU A 75 7.76 10.31 -7.68
N ILE A 76 7.14 10.32 -8.85
CA ILE A 76 6.12 9.33 -9.22
C ILE A 76 6.81 8.01 -9.54
N GLU A 77 6.51 6.99 -8.75
CA GLU A 77 7.00 5.62 -8.96
C GLU A 77 5.87 4.66 -9.33
N GLY A 78 4.67 4.90 -8.80
CA GLY A 78 3.49 4.13 -9.13
C GLY A 78 2.39 4.98 -9.75
N HIS A 79 1.63 4.38 -10.67
CA HIS A 79 0.43 4.98 -11.22
C HIS A 79 -0.73 3.98 -11.16
N LEU A 80 -1.77 4.32 -10.39
CA LEU A 80 -3.05 3.63 -10.37
C LEU A 80 -4.06 4.44 -11.20
N ILE A 81 -4.51 3.85 -12.31
CA ILE A 81 -5.57 4.41 -13.14
C ILE A 81 -6.86 3.67 -12.79
N TYR A 82 -7.79 4.36 -12.14
CA TYR A 82 -9.09 3.81 -11.82
C TYR A 82 -10.08 4.10 -12.94
N LEU A 83 -10.79 3.09 -13.44
CA LEU A 83 -11.82 3.21 -14.48
C LEU A 83 -13.17 2.72 -13.95
N THR A 84 -14.18 3.58 -14.02
CA THR A 84 -15.58 3.18 -13.84
C THR A 84 -16.10 2.46 -15.10
N GLN A 85 -17.31 1.90 -15.00
CA GLN A 85 -17.94 1.16 -16.10
C GLN A 85 -18.05 1.95 -17.41
N ASP A 86 -18.35 3.24 -17.32
CA ASP A 86 -18.51 4.12 -18.48
C ASP A 86 -17.17 4.57 -19.10
N GLU A 87 -16.05 4.28 -18.43
CA GLU A 87 -14.70 4.73 -18.79
C GLU A 87 -13.82 3.61 -19.37
N CYS A 88 -14.42 2.45 -19.60
CA CYS A 88 -13.75 1.23 -20.06
C CYS A 88 -13.38 1.30 -21.54
N THR A 89 -12.68 2.35 -21.95
CA THR A 89 -12.20 2.60 -23.31
C THR A 89 -10.69 2.88 -23.29
N ALA A 90 -10.01 2.80 -24.44
CA ALA A 90 -8.55 2.97 -24.48
C ALA A 90 -8.08 4.43 -24.34
N ASP A 91 -8.94 5.40 -24.65
CA ASP A 91 -8.59 6.82 -24.62
C ASP A 91 -8.48 7.38 -23.20
N VAL A 92 -9.26 6.87 -22.25
CA VAL A 92 -9.22 7.30 -20.84
C VAL A 92 -7.86 7.00 -20.19
N PRO A 93 -7.35 5.76 -20.16
CA PRO A 93 -6.04 5.49 -19.58
C PRO A 93 -4.91 6.18 -20.34
N GLN A 94 -5.02 6.29 -21.68
CA GLN A 94 -4.05 7.06 -22.47
C GLN A 94 -3.97 8.52 -22.03
N ARG A 95 -5.12 9.16 -21.82
CA ARG A 95 -5.21 10.57 -21.38
C ARG A 95 -4.71 10.74 -19.95
N ARG A 96 -4.98 9.79 -19.05
CA ARG A 96 -4.51 9.83 -17.65
C ARG A 96 -3.01 9.58 -17.52
N ALA A 97 -2.44 8.70 -18.34
CA ALA A 97 -1.01 8.42 -18.39
C ALA A 97 -0.19 9.49 -19.11
N ALA A 98 -0.84 10.43 -19.81
CA ALA A 98 -0.14 11.46 -20.57
C ALA A 98 0.75 12.32 -19.66
N GLY A 99 2.05 12.33 -19.96
CA GLY A 99 3.07 13.07 -19.21
C GLY A 99 3.44 12.44 -17.87
N VAL A 100 2.98 11.22 -17.58
CA VAL A 100 3.32 10.47 -16.37
C VAL A 100 4.29 9.36 -16.75
N SER A 101 5.40 9.27 -16.01
CA SER A 101 6.34 8.17 -16.10
C SER A 101 6.37 7.47 -14.75
N ALA A 102 5.78 6.28 -14.67
CA ALA A 102 5.78 5.45 -13.47
C ALA A 102 6.47 4.11 -13.77
N GLU A 103 7.12 3.54 -12.76
CA GLU A 103 7.81 2.25 -12.86
C GLU A 103 6.83 1.08 -12.72
N VAL A 104 5.78 1.26 -11.90
CA VAL A 104 4.65 0.34 -11.79
C VAL A 104 3.35 1.04 -12.22
N CYS A 105 2.59 0.42 -13.11
CA CYS A 105 1.31 0.95 -13.59
C CYS A 105 0.21 -0.11 -13.46
N VAL A 106 -0.90 0.25 -12.82
CA VAL A 106 -2.05 -0.63 -12.62
C VAL A 106 -3.30 0.09 -13.13
N VAL A 107 -4.08 -0.59 -13.96
CA VAL A 107 -5.40 -0.13 -14.40
C VAL A 107 -6.46 -0.94 -13.65
N ALA A 108 -7.09 -0.32 -12.67
CA ALA A 108 -8.13 -0.96 -11.85
C ALA A 108 -9.51 -0.58 -12.40
N ALA A 109 -10.26 -1.55 -12.91
CA ALA A 109 -11.39 -1.27 -13.80
C ALA A 109 -12.67 -2.02 -13.42
N HIS A 110 -13.76 -1.27 -13.21
CA HIS A 110 -15.12 -1.79 -13.01
C HIS A 110 -15.86 -1.98 -14.34
N CYS A 111 -15.33 -2.84 -15.22
CA CYS A 111 -15.94 -3.10 -16.53
C CYS A 111 -16.61 -4.47 -16.58
N ASP A 112 -17.86 -4.54 -17.02
CA ASP A 112 -18.50 -5.82 -17.35
C ASP A 112 -17.83 -6.50 -18.56
N HIS A 113 -17.31 -5.69 -19.47
CA HIS A 113 -16.60 -6.12 -20.67
C HIS A 113 -15.35 -5.26 -20.89
N TYR A 114 -14.23 -5.90 -21.20
CA TYR A 114 -12.96 -5.25 -21.45
C TYR A 114 -12.71 -5.19 -22.96
N PRO A 115 -12.85 -4.02 -23.60
CA PRO A 115 -12.74 -3.97 -25.05
C PRO A 115 -11.27 -4.20 -25.49
N PRO A 116 -11.03 -4.85 -26.65
CA PRO A 116 -9.67 -5.15 -27.12
C PRO A 116 -8.70 -3.95 -27.18
N PRO A 117 -9.13 -2.71 -27.49
CA PRO A 117 -8.26 -1.54 -27.42
C PRO A 117 -7.70 -1.27 -26.03
N LEU A 118 -8.49 -1.45 -24.97
CA LEU A 118 -8.05 -1.24 -23.58
C LEU A 118 -6.96 -2.26 -23.22
N HIS A 119 -7.17 -3.53 -23.53
CA HIS A 119 -6.16 -4.58 -23.37
C HIS A 119 -4.87 -4.25 -24.14
N SER A 120 -4.99 -3.86 -25.41
CA SER A 120 -3.83 -3.53 -26.26
C SER A 120 -3.02 -2.36 -25.70
N TRP A 121 -3.71 -1.36 -25.15
CA TRP A 121 -3.07 -0.24 -24.47
C TRP A 121 -2.30 -0.69 -23.24
N THR A 122 -2.91 -1.51 -22.38
CA THR A 122 -2.27 -2.00 -21.14
C THR A 122 -0.99 -2.79 -21.41
N VAL A 123 -1.01 -3.68 -22.42
CA VAL A 123 0.17 -4.45 -22.85
C VAL A 123 1.28 -3.51 -23.34
N THR A 124 0.94 -2.51 -24.16
CA THR A 124 1.91 -1.58 -24.74
C THR A 124 2.58 -0.72 -23.66
N HIS A 125 1.83 -0.33 -22.63
CA HIS A 125 2.32 0.53 -21.54
C HIS A 125 2.82 -0.28 -20.34
N ARG A 126 2.91 -1.61 -20.45
CA ARG A 126 3.27 -2.53 -19.35
C ARG A 126 2.44 -2.30 -18.09
N ALA A 127 1.18 -1.94 -18.28
CA ALA A 127 0.23 -1.75 -17.20
C ALA A 127 -0.49 -3.07 -16.92
N GLU A 128 -0.70 -3.38 -15.64
CA GLU A 128 -1.50 -4.52 -15.24
C GLU A 128 -2.98 -4.14 -15.21
N LEU A 129 -3.81 -4.78 -16.04
CA LEU A 129 -5.26 -4.59 -16.02
C LEU A 129 -5.88 -5.50 -14.94
N VAL A 130 -6.48 -4.88 -13.92
CA VAL A 130 -7.10 -5.57 -12.79
C VAL A 130 -8.62 -5.35 -12.79
N PRO A 131 -9.40 -6.42 -13.04
CA PRO A 131 -10.84 -6.42 -12.85
C PRO A 131 -11.24 -6.14 -11.41
N LEU A 132 -12.10 -5.15 -11.17
CA LEU A 132 -12.65 -4.84 -9.85
C LEU A 132 -14.06 -5.41 -9.61
N LEU A 133 -14.75 -5.84 -10.67
CA LEU A 133 -16.01 -6.56 -10.52
C LEU A 133 -15.73 -7.97 -10.00
N HIS A 134 -16.65 -8.48 -9.17
CA HIS A 134 -16.53 -9.77 -8.52
C HIS A 134 -16.10 -10.86 -9.51
N PRO A 135 -14.96 -11.55 -9.27
CA PRO A 135 -14.75 -12.81 -9.96
C PRO A 135 -15.93 -13.75 -9.62
N PRO A 136 -16.32 -14.65 -10.54
CA PRO A 136 -17.30 -15.68 -10.21
C PRO A 136 -16.86 -16.38 -8.91
N PRO A 137 -17.81 -16.77 -8.03
CA PRO A 137 -17.47 -17.40 -6.78
C PRO A 137 -16.52 -18.59 -7.06
N PRO A 138 -15.47 -18.75 -6.26
CA PRO A 138 -14.50 -19.81 -6.47
C PRO A 138 -15.24 -21.13 -6.64
N ALA A 139 -14.82 -21.92 -7.63
CA ALA A 139 -15.34 -23.28 -7.76
C ALA A 139 -15.14 -24.00 -6.43
N ALA A 140 -16.10 -24.82 -6.01
CA ALA A 140 -16.00 -25.53 -4.73
C ALA A 140 -14.68 -26.32 -4.67
N GLY A 141 -13.77 -25.90 -3.78
CA GLY A 141 -12.41 -26.47 -3.67
C GLY A 141 -11.27 -25.61 -4.24
N ALA A 142 -11.53 -24.37 -4.66
CA ALA A 142 -10.46 -23.44 -5.02
C ALA A 142 -9.51 -23.17 -3.85
N ASP A 143 -8.23 -22.98 -4.17
CA ASP A 143 -7.21 -22.62 -3.20
C ASP A 143 -7.55 -21.23 -2.61
N PRO A 144 -7.53 -21.05 -1.27
CA PRO A 144 -7.72 -19.73 -0.65
C PRO A 144 -6.84 -18.62 -1.25
N GLN A 145 -5.68 -18.97 -1.81
CA GLN A 145 -4.79 -18.02 -2.44
C GLN A 145 -5.33 -17.41 -3.75
N GLU A 146 -6.26 -18.07 -4.44
CA GLU A 146 -6.93 -17.53 -5.64
C GLU A 146 -7.89 -16.37 -5.28
N GLU A 147 -8.37 -16.28 -4.04
CA GLU A 147 -9.19 -15.15 -3.58
C GLU A 147 -8.38 -13.87 -3.37
N ASP A 148 -7.07 -13.97 -3.13
CA ASP A 148 -6.17 -12.82 -2.91
C ASP A 148 -5.59 -12.24 -4.22
N ASP A 149 -5.77 -12.94 -5.35
CA ASP A 149 -5.23 -12.58 -6.67
C ASP A 149 -6.24 -11.83 -7.57
N VAL A 150 -7.32 -11.31 -6.99
CA VAL A 150 -8.39 -10.61 -7.73
C VAL A 150 -8.76 -9.27 -7.09
N GLY A 151 -9.41 -8.38 -7.86
CA GLY A 151 -9.95 -7.13 -7.36
C GLY A 151 -8.91 -6.22 -6.69
N ILE A 152 -9.33 -5.55 -5.62
CA ILE A 152 -8.47 -4.63 -4.85
C ILE A 152 -7.28 -5.35 -4.22
N ALA A 153 -7.43 -6.61 -3.80
CA ALA A 153 -6.33 -7.39 -3.25
C ALA A 153 -5.20 -7.56 -4.28
N ARG A 154 -5.56 -7.81 -5.55
CA ARG A 154 -4.60 -7.87 -6.65
C ARG A 154 -3.92 -6.53 -6.93
N VAL A 155 -4.68 -5.42 -6.91
CA VAL A 155 -4.12 -4.07 -7.05
C VAL A 155 -3.05 -3.82 -5.96
N ARG A 156 -3.37 -4.15 -4.70
CA ARG A 156 -2.41 -4.03 -3.60
C ARG A 156 -1.21 -4.95 -3.81
N ALA A 157 -1.42 -6.20 -4.21
CA ALA A 157 -0.34 -7.16 -4.46
C ALA A 157 0.64 -6.66 -5.54
N ALA A 158 0.14 -6.12 -6.65
CA ALA A 158 0.95 -5.53 -7.71
C ALA A 158 1.80 -4.35 -7.19
N LEU A 159 1.20 -3.46 -6.39
CA LEU A 159 1.91 -2.34 -5.78
C LEU A 159 2.89 -2.77 -4.68
N HIS A 160 2.58 -3.83 -3.93
CA HIS A 160 3.47 -4.42 -2.91
C HIS A 160 4.67 -5.15 -3.55
N ALA A 161 4.53 -5.64 -4.79
CA ALA A 161 5.63 -6.27 -5.51
C ALA A 161 6.66 -5.26 -6.04
N HIS A 162 6.28 -3.98 -6.15
CA HIS A 162 7.20 -2.93 -6.57
C HIS A 162 8.27 -2.63 -5.52
N THR A 163 9.45 -2.24 -5.98
CA THR A 163 10.61 -1.91 -5.13
C THR A 163 10.66 -0.40 -4.91
N TRP A 164 9.87 0.10 -3.95
CA TRP A 164 9.75 1.53 -3.66
C TRP A 164 11.05 2.17 -3.16
N ARG A 165 11.36 3.40 -3.60
CA ARG A 165 12.47 4.17 -3.03
C ARG A 165 12.26 4.39 -1.54
N GLY A 166 13.35 4.23 -0.78
CA GLY A 166 13.32 4.39 0.68
C GLY A 166 12.71 3.21 1.44
N LEU A 167 12.45 2.08 0.77
CA LEU A 167 12.08 0.85 1.48
C LEU A 167 13.17 0.42 2.47
N VAL A 168 12.74 -0.20 3.56
CA VAL A 168 13.58 -0.73 4.64
C VAL A 168 13.29 -2.22 4.78
N ARG A 169 14.34 -3.06 4.73
CA ARG A 169 14.19 -4.51 4.91
C ARG A 169 14.27 -4.89 6.39
N PRO A 170 13.65 -6.00 6.80
CA PRO A 170 13.90 -6.60 8.11
C PRO A 170 15.40 -6.82 8.32
N GLY A 171 15.95 -6.32 9.43
CA GLY A 171 17.37 -6.43 9.77
C GLY A 171 18.28 -5.27 9.31
N ASP A 172 17.82 -4.40 8.40
CA ASP A 172 18.57 -3.20 7.98
C ASP A 172 18.40 -2.01 8.95
N GLN A 173 17.66 -2.21 10.04
CA GLN A 173 17.50 -1.18 11.06
C GLN A 173 18.85 -1.02 11.77
N PRO A 174 19.48 0.18 11.74
CA PRO A 174 20.73 0.37 12.46
C PRO A 174 20.46 0.05 13.94
N PRO A 175 21.38 -0.65 14.65
CA PRO A 175 21.20 -0.92 16.06
C PRO A 175 20.89 0.42 16.74
N GLY A 176 19.72 0.49 17.37
CA GLY A 176 19.32 1.67 18.13
C GLY A 176 20.41 2.00 19.14
N PRO A 177 20.54 3.26 19.58
CA PRO A 177 21.59 3.64 20.51
C PRO A 177 21.52 2.72 21.73
N THR A 178 22.54 1.87 21.89
CA THR A 178 22.74 1.06 23.07
C THR A 178 22.67 2.02 24.24
N ARG A 179 21.62 1.95 25.05
CA ARG A 179 21.60 2.63 26.33
C ARG A 179 22.72 1.99 27.13
N LEU A 180 23.89 2.63 27.12
CA LEU A 180 24.97 2.39 28.07
C LEU A 180 24.36 2.58 29.46
N GLY A 181 23.94 1.47 30.06
CA GLY A 181 23.55 1.41 31.44
C GLY A 181 24.72 1.90 32.26
N THR A 182 24.52 3.02 32.95
CA THR A 182 25.40 3.51 34.00
C THR A 182 25.53 2.41 35.05
N VAL A 183 26.65 1.69 35.06
CA VAL A 183 27.00 0.81 36.17
C VAL A 183 28.04 1.53 37.02
N SER A 184 27.64 1.71 38.27
CA SER A 184 28.34 2.38 39.36
C SER A 184 29.72 1.77 39.62
N SER A 185 30.69 2.61 39.94
CA SER A 185 32.05 2.25 40.31
C SER A 185 32.09 1.38 41.58
N SER A 186 32.82 0.27 41.52
CA SER A 186 33.50 -0.31 42.69
C SER A 186 34.74 -1.08 42.23
N GLU A 187 35.89 -0.73 42.82
CA GLU A 187 37.20 -1.33 42.59
C GLU A 187 37.32 -2.71 43.28
N GLY A 188 38.05 -3.64 42.67
CA GLY A 188 38.49 -4.90 43.29
C GLY A 188 39.19 -5.86 42.31
N SER A 189 40.46 -6.17 42.59
CA SER A 189 41.48 -6.91 41.81
C SER A 189 41.14 -8.31 41.25
N ASP A 190 41.74 -8.56 40.08
CA ASP A 190 42.46 -9.74 39.55
C ASP A 190 42.03 -11.19 39.90
N ALA A 191 41.65 -11.95 38.86
CA ALA A 191 42.12 -13.33 38.61
C ALA A 191 41.82 -13.78 37.16
N GLU A 192 42.81 -14.35 36.49
CA GLU A 192 42.73 -14.98 35.16
C GLU A 192 41.85 -16.24 35.16
N GLY A 193 41.19 -16.53 34.02
CA GLY A 193 40.62 -17.87 33.79
C GLY A 193 39.56 -17.97 32.69
N SER A 194 40.01 -18.33 31.49
CA SER A 194 39.40 -19.28 30.53
C SER A 194 37.87 -19.44 30.45
N GLY A 195 37.33 -19.08 29.28
CA GLY A 195 36.49 -20.00 28.49
C GLY A 195 34.99 -20.14 28.81
N ALA A 196 34.22 -20.08 27.72
CA ALA A 196 32.86 -20.57 27.51
C ALA A 196 31.67 -19.61 27.74
N GLU A 197 31.14 -19.18 26.59
CA GLU A 197 29.71 -19.14 26.26
C GLU A 197 28.80 -18.27 27.14
N GLY A 198 28.80 -16.97 26.83
CA GLY A 198 27.71 -16.07 27.21
C GLY A 198 26.45 -16.39 26.40
N SER A 199 25.43 -16.84 27.12
CA SER A 199 24.06 -17.01 26.65
C SER A 199 23.41 -15.64 26.41
N ASP A 200 23.29 -15.23 25.16
CA ASP A 200 22.42 -14.14 24.73
C ASP A 200 21.35 -14.70 23.79
N ALA A 201 20.35 -15.35 24.37
CA ALA A 201 19.18 -15.88 23.67
C ALA A 201 17.88 -15.37 24.31
N GLU A 202 17.76 -14.06 24.52
CA GLU A 202 16.48 -13.43 24.95
C GLU A 202 16.20 -12.09 24.23
N GLY A 203 16.84 -11.83 23.08
CA GLY A 203 16.58 -10.64 22.26
C GLY A 203 15.71 -10.87 21.02
N SER A 204 15.57 -12.12 20.56
CA SER A 204 14.90 -12.47 19.29
C SER A 204 13.39 -12.63 19.45
N GLU A 205 12.94 -13.21 20.56
CA GLU A 205 11.53 -13.57 20.72
C GLU A 205 10.63 -12.32 20.86
N ALA A 206 11.10 -11.25 21.51
CA ALA A 206 10.32 -10.04 21.68
C ALA A 206 10.05 -9.31 20.36
N GLU A 207 11.02 -9.29 19.43
CA GLU A 207 10.84 -8.69 18.10
C GLU A 207 9.96 -9.58 17.22
N GLU A 208 10.15 -10.90 17.26
CA GLU A 208 9.35 -11.88 16.52
C GLU A 208 7.87 -11.86 16.99
N TRP A 209 7.63 -11.69 18.29
CA TRP A 209 6.29 -11.53 18.87
C TRP A 209 5.61 -10.23 18.42
N VAL A 210 6.35 -9.12 18.29
CA VAL A 210 5.80 -7.86 17.77
C VAL A 210 5.40 -8.00 16.31
N TRP A 211 6.17 -8.75 15.51
CA TRP A 211 5.84 -9.04 14.11
C TRP A 211 4.68 -10.02 13.97
N ALA A 212 4.63 -11.08 14.78
CA ALA A 212 3.51 -12.02 14.82
C ALA A 212 2.22 -11.35 15.31
N ALA A 213 2.30 -10.46 16.29
CA ALA A 213 1.17 -9.67 16.76
C ALA A 213 0.69 -8.65 15.71
N ALA A 214 1.61 -7.96 15.02
CA ALA A 214 1.25 -7.08 13.91
C ALA A 214 0.59 -7.83 12.74
N TRP A 215 1.05 -9.04 12.43
CA TRP A 215 0.43 -9.93 11.45
C TRP A 215 -0.92 -10.49 11.90
N ALA A 216 -1.07 -10.86 13.17
CA ALA A 216 -2.34 -11.30 13.74
C ALA A 216 -3.37 -10.16 13.73
N CYS A 217 -2.97 -8.95 14.11
CA CYS A 217 -3.80 -7.75 14.00
C CYS A 217 -4.14 -7.41 12.55
N ALA A 218 -3.21 -7.56 11.59
CA ALA A 218 -3.49 -7.34 10.17
C ALA A 218 -4.46 -8.39 9.58
N ARG A 219 -4.34 -9.66 10.00
CA ARG A 219 -5.28 -10.75 9.63
C ARG A 219 -6.66 -10.57 10.24
N GLU A 220 -6.74 -10.13 11.50
CA GLU A 220 -8.02 -9.85 12.16
C GLU A 220 -8.66 -8.55 11.66
N ALA A 221 -7.88 -7.52 11.30
CA ALA A 221 -8.36 -6.28 10.70
C ALA A 221 -8.84 -6.46 9.24
N GLY A 222 -8.24 -7.39 8.50
CA GLY A 222 -8.74 -7.85 7.19
C GLY A 222 -10.11 -8.52 7.25
N ALA A 223 -10.60 -8.85 8.45
CA ALA A 223 -11.87 -9.52 8.68
C ALA A 223 -13.03 -8.58 9.03
N ALA A 224 -12.96 -7.28 8.70
CA ALA A 224 -14.16 -6.44 8.72
C ALA A 224 -15.20 -7.05 7.74
N PRO A 225 -16.36 -7.54 8.23
CA PRO A 225 -17.34 -8.23 7.40
C PRO A 225 -17.64 -7.40 6.16
N ARG A 226 -17.47 -7.98 4.97
CA ARG A 226 -17.75 -7.36 3.65
C ARG A 226 -19.07 -6.56 3.65
N GLN A 227 -20.06 -7.01 4.42
CA GLN A 227 -21.35 -6.35 4.63
C GLN A 227 -21.23 -4.94 5.24
N LEU A 228 -20.31 -4.71 6.19
CA LEU A 228 -20.08 -3.39 6.79
C LEU A 228 -19.37 -2.44 5.83
N ARG A 229 -18.47 -2.97 4.99
CA ARG A 229 -17.79 -2.19 3.93
C ARG A 229 -18.77 -1.76 2.84
N VAL A 230 -19.58 -2.70 2.33
CA VAL A 230 -20.63 -2.44 1.34
C VAL A 230 -21.70 -1.49 1.91
N ALA A 231 -22.17 -1.69 3.15
CA ALA A 231 -23.16 -0.79 3.76
C ALA A 231 -22.63 0.64 3.98
N ARG A 232 -21.32 0.79 4.21
CA ARG A 232 -20.67 2.10 4.34
C ARG A 232 -20.53 2.79 2.98
N ALA A 233 -20.11 2.05 1.95
CA ALA A 233 -20.04 2.53 0.58
C ALA A 233 -21.43 2.91 0.04
N GLU A 234 -22.44 2.07 0.24
CA GLU A 234 -23.83 2.36 -0.12
C GLU A 234 -24.40 3.57 0.62
N ARG A 235 -24.06 3.77 1.91
CA ARG A 235 -24.44 4.99 2.65
C ARG A 235 -23.82 6.24 2.06
N LEU A 236 -22.54 6.18 1.69
CA LEU A 236 -21.85 7.29 1.03
C LEU A 236 -22.47 7.59 -0.34
N MET A 237 -22.73 6.56 -1.15
CA MET A 237 -23.35 6.69 -2.46
C MET A 237 -24.78 7.25 -2.39
N ARG A 238 -25.60 6.81 -1.42
CA ARG A 238 -26.95 7.37 -1.18
C ARG A 238 -26.92 8.78 -0.62
N ALA A 239 -25.99 9.10 0.29
CA ALA A 239 -25.83 10.45 0.83
C ALA A 239 -25.44 11.46 -0.26
N LEU A 240 -24.77 10.99 -1.31
CA LEU A 240 -24.30 11.80 -2.44
C LEU A 240 -25.21 11.71 -3.68
N ARG A 241 -26.36 11.03 -3.60
CA ARG A 241 -27.36 10.84 -4.69
C ARG A 241 -26.79 10.18 -5.96
N LEU A 242 -25.87 9.23 -5.79
CA LEU A 242 -25.30 8.43 -6.89
C LEU A 242 -25.92 7.02 -6.98
N LEU A 243 -26.89 6.72 -6.13
CA LEU A 243 -27.79 5.56 -6.16
C LEU A 243 -29.23 6.02 -5.98
#